data_AF-A0A0F9A303-F1
#
_entry.id   AF-A0A0F9A303-F1
#
_cell.length_a   1.000
_cell.length_b   1.000
_cell.length_c   1.000
_cell.angle_alpha   90.00
_cell.angle_beta   90.00
_cell.angle_gamma   90.00
#
_symmetry.space_group_name_H-M   'P 1'
#
loop_
_entity.id
_entity.type
_entity.pdbx_description
1 polymer ?
#
loop_
_entity_poly.entity_id
_entity_poly.type
_entity_poly.pdbx_seq_one_letter_code
_entity_poly.pdbx_strand_id
1 'polypeptide(L)'
;MTQKQTTTDAMTSLEKRSISGLSLIFALRMLGLFMILPVFSLSAHQYTNSTPMLIGIAIGAYGLTQALLQIPFGMLSDRIGRKKVITIGLLLFAAGSVMAAMATSIEMVIAGRLLQGSGAIAAAIMALTADLTRDEHRTKAMASIGISIGLSFSIALATGAILEHWIGLSGIFWATAALALVGIGILHMWVPSP
;
A
#
# COMPACT_ATOMS: atom_id res chain seq x y z
N MET A 1 26.07 -22.62 -38.63
CA MET A 1 24.63 -22.30 -38.62
C MET A 1 24.17 -22.26 -37.16
N THR A 2 24.33 -21.12 -36.50
CA THR A 2 23.93 -20.94 -35.10
C THR A 2 22.45 -20.55 -35.13
N GLN A 3 21.57 -21.46 -34.71
CA GLN A 3 20.14 -21.19 -34.58
C GLN A 3 19.97 -19.99 -33.64
N LYS A 4 19.55 -18.85 -34.21
CA LYS A 4 19.11 -17.69 -33.46
C LYS A 4 17.77 -18.09 -32.85
N GLN A 5 17.80 -18.64 -31.63
CA GLN A 5 16.61 -18.89 -30.85
C GLN A 5 15.89 -17.55 -30.69
N THR A 6 14.80 -17.37 -31.44
CA THR A 6 13.83 -16.30 -31.23
C THR A 6 13.07 -16.62 -29.95
N THR A 7 13.71 -16.41 -28.79
CA THR A 7 12.97 -16.26 -27.54
C THR A 7 12.09 -15.04 -27.74
N THR A 8 10.79 -15.26 -27.72
CA THR A 8 9.80 -14.20 -27.81
C THR A 8 10.04 -13.26 -26.62
N ASP A 9 10.67 -12.11 -26.87
CA ASP A 9 10.99 -11.04 -25.89
C ASP A 9 9.73 -10.34 -25.32
N ALA A 10 8.56 -10.92 -25.60
CA ALA A 10 7.27 -10.46 -25.13
C ALA A 10 6.93 -11.13 -23.80
N MET A 11 6.40 -10.33 -22.89
CA MET A 11 5.87 -10.81 -21.62
C MET A 11 4.69 -11.73 -21.83
N THR A 12 4.68 -12.84 -21.10
CA THR A 12 3.54 -13.78 -21.07
C THR A 12 2.31 -13.12 -20.46
N SER A 13 1.13 -13.69 -20.71
CA SER A 13 -0.13 -13.25 -20.08
C SER A 13 -0.08 -13.36 -18.56
N LEU A 14 0.62 -14.36 -18.02
CA LEU A 14 0.83 -14.54 -16.58
C LEU A 14 1.69 -13.41 -16.00
N GLU A 15 2.82 -13.09 -16.62
CA GLU A 15 3.69 -12.00 -16.15
C GLU A 15 2.95 -10.65 -16.18
N LYS A 16 2.20 -10.37 -17.24
CA LYS A 16 1.37 -9.15 -17.33
C LYS A 16 0.30 -9.10 -16.24
N ARG A 17 -0.36 -10.23 -15.94
CA ARG A 17 -1.36 -10.32 -14.87
C ARG A 17 -0.74 -10.14 -13.49
N SER A 18 0.42 -10.75 -13.24
CA SER A 18 1.17 -10.60 -11.98
C SER A 18 1.57 -9.15 -11.75
N ILE A 19 2.18 -8.51 -12.75
CA ILE A 19 2.64 -7.12 -12.65
C ILE A 19 1.47 -6.17 -12.46
N SER A 20 0.44 -6.25 -13.31
CA SER A 20 -0.73 -5.38 -13.19
C SER A 20 -1.43 -5.53 -11.84
N GLY A 21 -1.60 -6.76 -11.35
CA GLY A 21 -2.20 -7.02 -10.05
C GLY A 21 -1.37 -6.47 -8.89
N LEU A 22 -0.07 -6.75 -8.86
CA LEU A 22 0.82 -6.31 -7.79
C LEU A 22 1.05 -4.80 -7.79
N SER A 23 1.22 -4.19 -8.96
CA SER A 23 1.27 -2.73 -9.11
C SER A 23 -0.04 -2.09 -8.65
N LEU A 24 -1.20 -2.65 -8.98
CA LEU A 24 -2.49 -2.13 -8.55
C LEU A 24 -2.68 -2.23 -7.03
N ILE A 25 -2.32 -3.35 -6.41
CA ILE A 25 -2.36 -3.49 -4.94
C ILE A 25 -1.49 -2.44 -4.27
N PHE A 26 -0.28 -2.21 -4.80
CA PHE A 26 0.65 -1.22 -4.27
C PHE A 26 0.10 0.21 -4.45
N ALA A 27 -0.47 0.50 -5.62
CA ALA A 27 -1.11 1.78 -5.93
C ALA A 27 -2.26 2.09 -4.98
N LEU A 28 -3.20 1.15 -4.78
CA LEU A 28 -4.35 1.31 -3.89
C LEU A 28 -3.92 1.65 -2.46
N ARG A 29 -2.88 0.96 -1.96
CA ARG A 29 -2.30 1.25 -0.64
C ARG A 29 -1.68 2.65 -0.60
N MET A 30 -0.86 3.00 -1.60
CA MET A 30 -0.14 4.28 -1.64
C MET A 30 -1.10 5.47 -1.81
N LEU A 31 -2.17 5.29 -2.58
CA LEU A 31 -3.21 6.31 -2.75
C LEU A 31 -3.84 6.68 -1.40
N GLY A 32 -4.23 5.70 -0.59
CA GLY A 32 -4.75 5.96 0.76
C GLY A 32 -3.74 6.69 1.65
N LEU A 33 -2.48 6.25 1.66
CA LEU A 33 -1.42 6.91 2.43
C LEU A 33 -1.20 8.37 2.00
N PHE A 34 -1.10 8.62 0.70
CA PHE A 34 -0.79 9.93 0.16
C PHE A 34 -1.96 10.91 0.23
N MET A 35 -3.21 10.43 0.20
CA MET A 35 -4.36 11.29 0.44
C MET A 35 -4.37 11.81 1.88
N ILE A 36 -3.98 10.97 2.84
CA ILE A 36 -3.98 11.35 4.25
C ILE A 36 -2.94 12.43 4.52
N LEU A 37 -1.70 12.33 4.01
CA LEU A 37 -0.61 13.24 4.41
C LEU A 37 -0.91 14.75 4.33
N PRO A 38 -1.28 15.33 3.17
CA PRO A 38 -1.51 16.77 3.05
C PRO A 38 -2.81 17.20 3.74
N VAL A 39 -3.83 16.34 3.69
CA VAL A 39 -5.15 16.62 4.26
C VAL A 39 -5.11 16.59 5.78
N PHE A 40 -4.38 15.64 6.35
CA PHE A 40 -4.26 15.43 7.79
C PHE A 40 -3.63 16.64 8.47
N SER A 41 -2.57 17.23 7.88
CA SER A 41 -1.95 18.42 8.45
C SER A 41 -2.87 19.64 8.48
N LEU A 42 -3.85 19.71 7.58
CA LEU A 42 -4.81 20.82 7.51
C LEU A 42 -6.02 20.60 8.43
N SER A 43 -6.46 19.35 8.55
CA SER A 43 -7.78 19.03 9.12
C SER A 43 -7.70 18.34 10.49
N ALA A 44 -6.51 17.95 10.97
CA ALA A 44 -6.36 17.23 12.23
C ALA A 44 -6.65 18.07 13.49
N HIS A 45 -6.81 19.40 13.38
CA HIS A 45 -7.21 20.26 14.49
C HIS A 45 -8.62 19.99 15.02
N GLN A 46 -9.43 19.21 14.29
CA GLN A 46 -10.76 18.79 14.72
C GLN A 46 -10.74 17.71 15.82
N TYR A 47 -9.60 17.03 16.02
CA TYR A 47 -9.50 15.96 17.02
C TYR A 47 -9.26 16.54 18.41
N THR A 48 -9.84 15.89 19.43
CA THR A 48 -9.57 16.26 20.82
C THR A 48 -8.09 16.03 21.14
N ASN A 49 -7.52 16.92 21.98
CA ASN A 49 -6.09 16.97 22.34
C ASN A 49 -5.12 17.22 21.18
N SER A 50 -5.61 17.66 20.01
CA SER A 50 -4.72 17.91 18.88
C SER A 50 -3.72 19.02 19.21
N THR A 51 -2.42 18.68 19.19
CA THR A 51 -1.32 19.64 19.21
C THR A 51 -0.48 19.46 17.95
N PRO A 52 0.24 20.49 17.47
CA PRO A 52 1.13 20.35 16.31
C PRO A 52 2.13 19.20 16.46
N MET A 53 2.63 18.97 17.68
CA MET A 53 3.52 17.84 18.00
C MET A 53 2.82 16.50 17.79
N LEU A 54 1.59 16.31 18.32
CA LEU A 54 0.85 15.06 18.18
C LEU A 54 0.41 14.80 16.74
N ILE A 55 0.08 15.84 15.97
CA ILE A 55 -0.20 15.72 14.54
C ILE A 55 1.04 15.22 13.78
N GLY A 56 2.22 15.79 14.07
CA GLY A 56 3.49 15.31 13.52
C GLY A 56 3.79 13.85 13.90
N ILE A 57 3.53 13.48 15.15
CA ILE A 57 3.66 12.09 15.62
C ILE A 57 2.69 11.17 14.87
N ALA A 58 1.43 11.55 14.64
CA ALA A 58 0.46 10.73 13.91
C ALA A 58 0.88 10.48 12.46
N ILE A 59 1.47 11.48 11.81
CA ILE A 59 2.05 11.34 10.47
C ILE A 59 3.25 10.38 10.51
N GLY A 60 4.18 10.58 11.44
CA GLY A 60 5.41 9.80 11.57
C GLY A 60 5.21 8.37 12.07
N ALA A 61 4.23 8.11 12.92
CA ALA A 61 3.93 6.82 13.55
C ALA A 61 3.70 5.70 12.51
N TYR A 62 3.00 6.04 11.42
CA TYR A 62 2.84 5.15 10.28
C TYR A 62 4.20 4.77 9.66
N GLY A 63 5.03 5.78 9.36
CA GLY A 63 6.35 5.55 8.75
C GLY A 63 7.29 4.76 9.64
N LEU A 64 7.27 5.02 10.96
CA LEU A 64 8.09 4.34 11.96
C LEU A 64 7.78 2.85 12.03
N THR A 65 6.51 2.49 12.24
CA THR A 65 6.09 1.08 12.31
C THR A 65 6.30 0.37 10.97
N GLN A 66 6.05 1.05 9.86
CA GLN A 66 6.33 0.51 8.54
C GLN A 66 7.82 0.20 8.37
N ALA A 67 8.72 1.13 8.71
CA ALA A 67 10.17 0.92 8.59
C ALA A 67 10.66 -0.23 9.48
N LEU A 68 10.23 -0.26 10.75
CA LEU A 68 10.64 -1.29 11.72
C LEU A 68 10.18 -2.69 11.31
N LEU A 69 8.97 -2.81 10.76
CA LEU A 69 8.36 -4.10 10.42
C LEU A 69 8.59 -4.53 8.96
N GLN A 70 9.14 -3.65 8.11
CA GLN A 70 9.37 -3.96 6.70
C GLN A 70 10.30 -5.16 6.50
N ILE A 71 11.39 -5.23 7.27
CA ILE A 71 12.37 -6.33 7.21
C ILE A 71 11.78 -7.61 7.83
N PRO A 72 11.23 -7.59 9.07
CA PRO A 72 10.56 -8.76 9.65
C PRO A 72 9.49 -9.37 8.75
N PHE A 73 8.61 -8.55 8.15
CA PHE A 73 7.56 -9.03 7.25
C PHE A 73 8.12 -9.54 5.92
N GLY A 74 9.21 -8.93 5.44
CA GLY A 74 10.01 -9.47 4.34
C GLY A 74 10.40 -10.91 4.64
N MET A 75 11.19 -11.13 5.70
CA MET A 75 11.66 -12.47 6.12
C MET A 75 10.52 -13.45 6.42
N LEU A 76 9.44 -12.98 7.04
CA LEU A 76 8.27 -13.80 7.31
C LEU A 76 7.61 -14.28 6.00
N SER A 77 7.61 -13.44 4.97
CA SER A 77 7.01 -13.77 3.67
C SER A 77 7.76 -14.87 2.94
N ASP A 78 9.06 -15.01 3.16
CA ASP A 78 9.86 -16.15 2.67
C ASP A 78 9.46 -17.45 3.39
N ARG A 79 9.07 -17.38 4.66
CA ARG A 79 8.77 -18.57 5.49
C ARG A 79 7.35 -19.10 5.35
N ILE A 80 6.34 -18.22 5.40
CA ILE A 80 4.92 -18.64 5.41
C ILE A 80 4.23 -18.41 4.05
N GLY A 81 4.94 -17.80 3.10
CA GLY A 81 4.46 -17.51 1.75
C GLY A 81 4.08 -16.05 1.54
N ARG A 82 4.45 -15.52 0.37
CA ARG A 82 4.27 -14.11 -0.02
C ARG A 82 2.84 -13.62 0.09
N LYS A 83 1.88 -14.34 -0.52
CA LYS A 83 0.46 -13.97 -0.52
C LYS A 83 -0.15 -13.90 0.88
N LYS A 84 0.24 -14.81 1.78
CA LYS A 84 -0.27 -14.81 3.16
C LYS A 84 0.17 -13.56 3.91
N VAL A 85 1.45 -13.19 3.81
CA VAL A 85 1.97 -11.97 4.45
C VAL A 85 1.37 -10.71 3.84
N ILE A 86 1.21 -10.63 2.52
CA ILE A 86 0.52 -9.49 1.89
C ILE A 86 -0.90 -9.36 2.42
N THR A 87 -1.63 -10.48 2.54
CA THR A 87 -2.99 -10.49 3.10
C THR A 87 -3.01 -9.99 4.54
N ILE A 88 -2.15 -10.52 5.41
CA ILE A 88 -2.03 -10.08 6.81
C ILE A 88 -1.72 -8.58 6.89
N GLY A 89 -0.76 -8.10 6.09
CA GLY A 89 -0.38 -6.70 6.08
C GLY A 89 -1.49 -5.78 5.57
N LEU A 90 -2.27 -6.19 4.57
CA LEU A 90 -3.44 -5.45 4.11
C LEU A 90 -4.58 -5.45 5.14
N LEU A 91 -4.76 -6.54 5.90
CA LEU A 91 -5.73 -6.59 7.00
C LEU A 91 -5.33 -5.67 8.16
N LEU A 92 -4.05 -5.67 8.57
CA LEU A 92 -3.53 -4.73 9.57
C LEU A 92 -3.70 -3.28 9.11
N PHE A 93 -3.41 -3.02 7.83
CA PHE A 93 -3.61 -1.72 7.22
C PHE A 93 -5.09 -1.29 7.24
N ALA A 94 -6.01 -2.19 6.87
CA ALA A 94 -7.44 -1.93 6.92
C ALA A 94 -7.94 -1.69 8.37
N ALA A 95 -7.52 -2.52 9.31
CA ALA A 95 -7.89 -2.41 10.72
C ALA A 95 -7.41 -1.07 11.33
N GLY A 96 -6.15 -0.68 11.07
CA GLY A 96 -5.64 0.62 11.50
C GLY A 96 -6.36 1.80 10.84
N SER A 97 -6.78 1.63 9.58
CA SER A 97 -7.60 2.63 8.88
C SER A 97 -8.98 2.78 9.53
N VAL A 98 -9.66 1.67 9.85
CA VAL A 98 -10.96 1.71 10.55
C VAL A 98 -10.82 2.36 11.92
N MET A 99 -9.78 2.01 12.67
CA MET A 99 -9.51 2.63 13.98
C MET A 99 -9.33 4.16 13.86
N ALA A 100 -8.58 4.62 12.86
CA ALA A 100 -8.41 6.06 12.61
C ALA A 100 -9.69 6.73 12.07
N ALA A 101 -10.50 6.02 11.28
CA ALA A 101 -11.78 6.52 10.78
C ALA A 101 -12.79 6.77 11.91
N MET A 102 -12.76 5.93 12.95
CA MET A 102 -13.63 6.03 14.12
C MET A 102 -13.05 6.92 15.23
N ALA A 103 -11.89 7.55 14.99
CA ALA A 103 -11.20 8.31 16.01
C ALA A 103 -11.89 9.64 16.34
N THR A 104 -12.01 9.92 17.64
CA THR A 104 -12.47 11.22 18.18
C THR A 104 -11.33 12.02 18.80
N SER A 105 -10.20 11.38 19.11
CA SER A 105 -9.00 12.00 19.68
C SER A 105 -7.76 11.70 18.83
N ILE A 106 -6.75 12.57 18.92
CA ILE A 106 -5.51 12.43 18.14
C ILE A 106 -4.73 11.17 18.54
N GLU A 107 -4.80 10.73 19.80
CA GLU A 107 -4.13 9.54 20.29
C GLU A 107 -4.72 8.27 19.66
N MET A 108 -6.05 8.23 19.47
CA MET A 108 -6.70 7.13 18.76
C MET A 108 -6.29 7.08 17.29
N VAL A 109 -6.10 8.25 16.65
CA VAL A 109 -5.52 8.31 15.31
C VAL A 109 -4.09 7.79 15.30
N ILE A 110 -3.24 8.21 16.25
CA ILE A 110 -1.84 7.74 16.35
C ILE A 110 -1.81 6.20 16.47
N ALA A 111 -2.64 5.63 17.35
CA ALA A 111 -2.76 4.18 17.49
C ALA A 111 -3.20 3.50 16.18
N GLY A 112 -4.20 4.07 15.50
CA GLY A 112 -4.63 3.61 14.18
C GLY A 112 -3.50 3.67 13.13
N ARG A 113 -2.69 4.73 13.15
CA ARG A 113 -1.54 4.92 12.25
C ARG A 113 -0.40 3.96 12.53
N LEU A 114 -0.10 3.66 13.80
CA LEU A 114 0.85 2.61 14.20
C LEU A 114 0.39 1.24 13.68
N LEU A 115 -0.89 0.91 13.88
CA LEU A 115 -1.45 -0.35 13.38
C LEU A 115 -1.44 -0.41 11.85
N GLN A 116 -1.80 0.69 11.19
CA GLN A 116 -1.83 0.80 9.73
C GLN A 116 -0.42 0.61 9.14
N GLY A 117 0.59 1.27 9.72
CA GLY A 117 1.99 1.16 9.29
C GLY A 117 2.58 -0.24 9.54
N SER A 118 2.14 -0.93 10.60
CA SER A 118 2.59 -2.29 10.91
C SER A 118 2.33 -3.31 9.81
N GLY A 119 1.33 -3.07 8.96
CA GLY A 119 1.02 -3.90 7.80
C GLY A 119 2.00 -3.75 6.65
N ALA A 120 3.31 -3.91 6.86
CA ALA A 120 4.36 -3.59 5.90
C ALA A 120 4.49 -4.63 4.76
N ILE A 121 3.80 -4.42 3.64
CA ILE A 121 3.73 -5.39 2.53
C ILE A 121 4.78 -5.20 1.43
N ALA A 122 5.59 -4.13 1.45
CA ALA A 122 6.36 -3.73 0.28
C ALA A 122 7.42 -4.75 -0.14
N ALA A 123 8.19 -5.28 0.81
CA ALA A 123 9.16 -6.34 0.58
C ALA A 123 8.51 -7.61 0.02
N ALA A 124 7.35 -8.02 0.56
CA ALA A 124 6.63 -9.19 0.08
C ALA A 124 6.08 -9.02 -1.35
N ILE A 125 5.61 -7.82 -1.71
CA ILE A 125 5.19 -7.51 -3.09
C ILE A 125 6.37 -7.51 -4.05
N MET A 126 7.49 -6.87 -3.69
CA MET A 126 8.68 -6.87 -4.54
C MET A 126 9.24 -8.28 -4.74
N ALA A 127 9.29 -9.08 -3.68
CA ALA A 127 9.71 -10.47 -3.77
C ALA A 127 8.76 -11.30 -4.65
N LEU A 128 7.44 -11.21 -4.44
CA LEU A 128 6.47 -11.94 -5.26
C LEU A 128 6.48 -11.50 -6.73
N THR A 129 6.76 -10.23 -6.99
CA THR A 129 6.93 -9.72 -8.37
C THR A 129 8.16 -10.36 -9.01
N ALA A 130 9.27 -10.44 -8.30
CA ALA A 130 10.48 -11.12 -8.78
C ALA A 130 10.26 -12.64 -8.96
N ASP A 131 9.51 -13.28 -8.08
CA ASP A 131 9.17 -14.70 -8.15
C ASP A 131 8.31 -15.01 -9.39
N LEU A 132 7.41 -14.10 -9.77
CA LEU A 132 6.46 -14.27 -10.89
C LEU A 132 6.91 -13.65 -12.22
N THR A 133 8.13 -13.11 -12.29
CA THR A 133 8.64 -12.49 -13.52
C THR A 133 10.04 -13.00 -13.85
N ARG A 134 10.27 -13.29 -15.15
CA ARG A 134 11.58 -13.69 -15.66
C ARG A 134 12.59 -12.56 -15.50
N ASP A 135 13.87 -12.90 -15.32
CA ASP A 135 14.96 -11.94 -15.11
C ASP A 135 15.00 -10.82 -16.17
N GLU A 136 14.76 -11.19 -17.43
CA GLU A 136 14.68 -10.29 -18.60
C GLU A 136 13.61 -9.19 -18.46
N HIS A 137 12.58 -9.41 -17.63
CA HIS A 137 11.44 -8.53 -17.48
C HIS A 137 11.29 -7.96 -16.06
N ARG A 138 12.10 -8.40 -15.09
CA ARG A 138 12.07 -7.93 -13.70
C ARG A 138 12.20 -6.42 -13.59
N THR A 139 13.11 -5.81 -14.36
CA THR A 139 13.27 -4.34 -14.37
C THR A 139 12.00 -3.63 -14.85
N LYS A 140 11.33 -4.15 -15.91
CA LYS A 140 10.06 -3.60 -16.41
C LYS A 140 8.93 -3.76 -15.38
N ALA A 141 8.92 -4.88 -14.65
CA ALA A 141 7.98 -5.15 -13.58
C ALA A 141 8.14 -4.17 -12.41
N MET A 142 9.38 -3.96 -11.93
CA MET A 142 9.69 -3.01 -10.87
C MET A 142 9.41 -1.57 -11.30
N ALA A 143 9.70 -1.23 -12.56
CA ALA A 143 9.34 0.08 -13.13
C ALA A 143 7.82 0.30 -13.11
N SER A 144 7.01 -0.73 -13.39
CA SER A 144 5.55 -0.64 -13.33
C SER A 144 5.04 -0.36 -11.92
N ILE A 145 5.65 -0.98 -10.90
CA ILE A 145 5.38 -0.64 -9.49
C ILE A 145 5.74 0.83 -9.21
N GLY A 146 6.92 1.29 -9.62
CA GLY A 146 7.34 2.69 -9.45
C GLY A 146 6.37 3.69 -10.09
N ILE A 147 5.96 3.44 -11.34
CA ILE A 147 4.96 4.25 -12.07
C ILE A 147 3.65 4.30 -11.29
N SER A 148 3.20 3.16 -10.77
CA SER A 148 1.96 3.07 -10.00
C SER A 148 1.99 3.90 -8.71
N ILE A 149 3.14 3.98 -8.03
CA ILE A 149 3.35 4.82 -6.86
C ILE A 149 3.27 6.31 -7.24
N GLY A 150 3.98 6.69 -8.31
CA GLY A 150 3.97 8.07 -8.81
C GLY A 150 2.57 8.54 -9.20
N LEU A 151 1.83 7.73 -9.96
CA LEU A 151 0.45 8.01 -10.33
C LEU A 151 -0.47 8.13 -9.10
N SER A 152 -0.31 7.24 -8.12
CA SER A 152 -1.08 7.29 -6.88
C SER A 152 -0.82 8.59 -6.12
N PHE A 153 0.44 9.03 -6.05
CA PHE A 153 0.81 10.30 -5.43
C PHE A 153 0.21 11.50 -6.17
N SER A 154 0.32 11.54 -7.51
CA SER A 154 -0.27 12.61 -8.33
C SER A 154 -1.78 12.70 -8.16
N ILE A 155 -2.49 11.57 -8.22
CA ILE A 155 -3.94 11.51 -8.01
C ILE A 155 -4.29 11.97 -6.60
N ALA A 156 -3.59 11.46 -5.59
CA ALA A 156 -3.82 11.80 -4.20
C ALA A 156 -3.63 13.30 -3.92
N LEU A 157 -2.59 13.94 -4.46
CA LEU A 157 -2.40 15.39 -4.31
C LEU A 157 -3.48 16.20 -5.03
N ALA A 158 -3.87 15.78 -6.23
CA ALA A 158 -4.89 16.48 -7.02
C ALA A 158 -6.30 16.39 -6.39
N THR A 159 -6.61 15.26 -5.75
CA THR A 159 -7.98 14.94 -5.32
C THR A 159 -8.17 14.89 -3.81
N GLY A 160 -7.10 14.83 -3.01
CA GLY A 160 -7.17 14.60 -1.56
C GLY A 160 -7.98 15.66 -0.81
N ALA A 161 -7.68 16.95 -1.04
CA ALA A 161 -8.41 18.05 -0.40
C ALA A 161 -9.86 18.15 -0.87
N ILE A 162 -10.12 17.87 -2.16
CA ILE A 162 -11.48 17.83 -2.70
C ILE A 162 -12.26 16.73 -2.00
N LEU A 163 -11.69 15.53 -1.91
CA LEU A 163 -12.35 14.38 -1.30
C LEU A 163 -12.64 14.65 0.18
N GLU A 164 -11.69 15.24 0.92
CA GLU A 164 -11.91 15.64 2.31
C GLU A 164 -13.10 16.58 2.48
N HIS A 165 -13.27 17.56 1.58
CA HIS A 165 -14.40 18.47 1.67
C HIS A 165 -15.77 17.76 1.63
N TRP A 166 -15.89 16.64 0.90
CA TRP A 166 -17.15 15.91 0.73
C TRP A 166 -17.38 14.83 1.79
N ILE A 167 -16.34 14.05 2.12
CA ILE A 167 -16.47 12.87 3.00
C ILE A 167 -15.73 13.01 4.33
N GLY A 168 -15.06 14.14 4.55
CA GLY A 168 -14.24 14.40 5.72
C GLY A 168 -13.00 13.51 5.79
N LEU A 169 -12.16 13.81 6.78
CA LEU A 169 -10.96 13.01 7.05
C LEU A 169 -11.28 11.56 7.45
N SER A 170 -12.36 11.35 8.20
CA SER A 170 -12.87 10.01 8.53
C SER A 170 -13.25 9.21 7.28
N GLY A 171 -13.91 9.84 6.30
CA GLY A 171 -14.27 9.20 5.03
C GLY A 171 -13.06 8.75 4.24
N ILE A 172 -11.96 9.51 4.25
CA ILE A 172 -10.69 9.10 3.60
C ILE A 172 -10.12 7.84 4.27
N PHE A 173 -10.17 7.74 5.59
CA PHE A 173 -9.74 6.53 6.30
C PHE A 173 -10.65 5.32 5.99
N TRP A 174 -11.97 5.50 5.90
CA TRP A 174 -12.89 4.45 5.45
C TRP A 174 -12.62 4.01 4.02
N ALA A 175 -12.41 4.96 3.10
CA ALA A 175 -12.03 4.66 1.72
C ALA A 175 -10.72 3.88 1.68
N THR A 176 -9.72 4.29 2.47
CA THR A 176 -8.43 3.60 2.59
C THR A 176 -8.58 2.16 3.09
N ALA A 177 -9.48 1.92 4.06
CA ALA A 177 -9.80 0.56 4.51
C ALA A 177 -10.42 -0.28 3.39
N ALA A 178 -11.39 0.29 2.65
CA ALA A 178 -12.04 -0.38 1.54
C ALA A 178 -11.05 -0.72 0.41
N LEU A 179 -10.16 0.21 0.04
CA LEU A 179 -9.11 -0.01 -0.97
C LEU A 179 -8.17 -1.15 -0.58
N ALA A 180 -7.87 -1.30 0.71
CA ALA A 180 -7.05 -2.41 1.20
C ALA A 180 -7.78 -3.77 1.05
N LEU A 181 -9.08 -3.82 1.34
CA LEU A 181 -9.89 -5.02 1.12
C LEU A 181 -10.01 -5.37 -0.37
N VAL A 182 -10.16 -4.37 -1.24
CA VAL A 182 -10.11 -4.54 -2.70
C VAL A 182 -8.75 -5.09 -3.12
N GLY A 183 -7.65 -4.60 -2.53
CA GLY A 183 -6.30 -5.14 -2.75
C GLY A 183 -6.18 -6.62 -2.39
N ILE A 184 -6.82 -7.06 -1.30
CA ILE A 184 -6.89 -8.49 -0.92
C ILE A 184 -7.66 -9.28 -2.00
N GLY A 185 -8.80 -8.75 -2.47
CA GLY A 185 -9.55 -9.35 -3.57
C GLY A 185 -8.70 -9.53 -4.83
N ILE A 186 -7.98 -8.49 -5.24
CA ILE A 186 -7.05 -8.54 -6.40
C ILE A 186 -5.95 -9.59 -6.18
N LEU A 187 -5.38 -9.67 -4.98
CA LEU A 187 -4.30 -10.61 -4.67
C LEU A 187 -4.74 -12.08 -4.86
N HIS A 188 -5.96 -12.41 -4.44
CA HIS A 188 -6.45 -13.79 -4.48
C HIS A 188 -7.13 -14.15 -5.80
N MET A 189 -7.79 -13.20 -6.47
CA MET A 189 -8.53 -13.45 -7.71
C MET A 189 -7.71 -13.19 -8.97
N TRP A 190 -6.76 -12.25 -8.94
CA TRP A 190 -6.04 -11.81 -10.14
C TRP A 190 -4.59 -12.27 -10.21
N VAL A 191 -3.85 -12.15 -9.09
CA VAL A 191 -2.43 -12.51 -9.03
C VAL A 191 -2.30 -14.04 -9.01
N PRO A 192 -1.54 -14.67 -9.93
CA PRO A 192 -1.26 -16.10 -9.90
C PRO A 192 -0.57 -16.53 -8.60
N SER A 193 -0.79 -17.77 -8.18
CA SER A 193 0.06 -18.38 -7.16
C SER A 193 1.30 -18.98 -7.84
N PRO A 194 2.50 -18.81 -7.26
CA PRO A 194 3.68 -19.54 -7.71
C PRO A 194 3.53 -21.05 -7.48
#